data_AF-A0A229FVE5-F1
#
_entry.id   AF-A0A229FVE5-F1
#
_cell.length_a   1.000
_cell.length_b   1.000
_cell.length_c   1.000
_cell.angle_alpha   90.00
_cell.angle_beta   90.00
_cell.angle_gamma   90.00
#
_symmetry.space_group_name_H-M   'P 1'
#
loop_
_entity.id
_entity.type
_entity.pdbx_description
1 polymer ?
#
loop_
_entity_poly.entity_id
_entity_poly.type
_entity_poly.pdbx_seq_one_letter_code
_entity_poly.pdbx_strand_id
1 'polypeptide(L)'
;MVEFDKTDQLIFIAIAAAVFSYWIGLPKWWCWINALFPIMVGIFQSFNWSSSIFLVGFLILALFYWSNFLTRVPYYPSTEVVWSEIADLLPSDRAVNVLEIGSGFGGFCLFIKKQKPDATVVGVELSPIIWLYSRIRQWALKIDCQFLRQDYRRMNFSQQDLIFAFLSPAAMPSLYLQAKKQMKKGAILASYCFEIPCPDSEPIEKIEISYGKTLHLWRQA
;
A
#
# COMPACT_ATOMS: atom_id res chain seq x y z
N MET A 1 -51.03 -4.35 19.73
CA MET A 1 -49.67 -4.46 19.18
C MET A 1 -49.17 -3.03 19.00
N VAL A 2 -48.08 -2.64 19.67
CA VAL A 2 -47.52 -1.29 19.53
C VAL A 2 -46.85 -1.22 18.16
N GLU A 3 -47.33 -0.35 17.29
CA GLU A 3 -46.73 -0.08 16.00
C GLU A 3 -45.53 0.85 16.26
N PHE A 4 -44.33 0.31 16.16
CA PHE A 4 -43.11 1.12 16.29
C PHE A 4 -42.93 1.95 15.03
N ASP A 5 -42.73 3.26 15.19
CA ASP A 5 -42.33 4.12 14.10
C ASP A 5 -40.99 3.64 13.51
N LYS A 6 -40.75 3.90 12.23
CA LYS A 6 -39.50 3.55 11.54
C LYS A 6 -38.27 4.10 12.30
N THR A 7 -38.43 5.24 12.96
CA THR A 7 -37.42 5.86 13.83
C THR A 7 -37.10 4.98 15.05
N ASP A 8 -38.12 4.47 15.73
CA ASP A 8 -37.95 3.64 16.92
C ASP A 8 -37.28 2.31 16.59
N GLN A 9 -37.61 1.72 15.44
CA GLN A 9 -36.97 0.50 14.94
C GLN A 9 -35.47 0.72 14.69
N LEU A 10 -35.09 1.84 14.08
CA LEU A 10 -33.68 2.16 13.80
C LEU A 10 -32.89 2.41 15.09
N ILE A 11 -33.49 3.09 16.07
CA ILE A 11 -32.88 3.30 17.39
C ILE A 11 -32.68 1.96 18.11
N PHE A 12 -33.68 1.09 18.09
CA PHE A 12 -33.56 -0.25 18.68
C PHE A 12 -32.43 -1.06 18.02
N ILE A 13 -32.36 -1.08 16.68
CA ILE A 13 -31.30 -1.77 15.94
C ILE A 13 -29.92 -1.18 16.28
N ALA A 14 -29.80 0.16 16.38
CA ALA A 14 -28.56 0.83 16.76
C ALA A 14 -28.07 0.41 18.15
N ILE A 15 -28.97 0.39 19.14
CA ILE A 15 -28.66 -0.03 20.51
C ILE A 15 -28.27 -1.51 20.53
N ALA A 16 -29.06 -2.37 19.88
CA ALA A 16 -28.79 -3.80 19.81
C ALA A 16 -27.44 -4.09 19.14
N ALA A 17 -27.11 -3.41 18.05
CA ALA A 17 -25.84 -3.55 17.36
C ALA A 17 -24.65 -3.10 18.23
N ALA A 18 -24.79 -2.01 18.99
CA ALA A 18 -23.77 -1.53 19.90
C ALA A 18 -23.54 -2.50 21.08
N VAL A 19 -24.62 -3.01 21.68
CA VAL A 19 -24.55 -4.00 22.77
C VAL A 19 -23.94 -5.30 22.28
N PHE A 20 -24.35 -5.78 21.10
CA PHE A 20 -23.78 -6.98 20.49
C PHE A 20 -22.29 -6.80 20.22
N SER A 21 -21.87 -5.65 19.68
CA SER A 21 -20.46 -5.32 19.43
C SER A 21 -19.62 -5.37 20.71
N TYR A 22 -20.16 -4.81 21.79
CA TYR A 22 -19.53 -4.88 23.10
C TYR A 22 -19.45 -6.32 23.61
N TRP A 23 -20.52 -7.09 23.46
CA TRP A 23 -20.61 -8.48 23.93
C TRP A 23 -19.60 -9.41 23.26
N ILE A 24 -19.36 -9.25 21.95
CA ILE A 24 -18.34 -10.01 21.22
C ILE A 24 -16.91 -9.46 21.43
N GLY A 25 -16.73 -8.47 22.31
CA GLY A 25 -15.42 -7.93 22.69
C GLY A 25 -14.77 -7.03 21.63
N LEU A 26 -15.55 -6.40 20.75
CA LEU A 26 -14.97 -5.43 19.81
C LEU A 26 -14.42 -4.19 20.53
N PRO A 27 -13.37 -3.54 19.97
CA PRO A 27 -12.89 -2.26 20.48
C PRO A 27 -14.00 -1.21 20.62
N LYS A 28 -13.93 -0.35 21.65
CA LYS A 28 -14.98 0.65 21.95
C LYS A 28 -15.40 1.54 20.78
N TRP A 29 -14.48 1.84 19.86
CA TRP A 29 -14.77 2.64 18.68
C TRP A 29 -15.69 1.94 17.67
N TRP A 30 -15.66 0.60 17.60
CA TRP A 30 -16.60 -0.18 16.79
C TRP A 30 -18.03 -0.11 17.31
N CYS A 31 -18.23 -0.02 18.63
CA CYS A 31 -19.56 0.14 19.20
C CYS A 31 -20.21 1.45 18.71
N TRP A 32 -19.43 2.53 18.63
CA TRP A 32 -19.91 3.82 18.08
C TRP A 32 -20.27 3.72 16.61
N ILE A 33 -19.44 3.05 15.79
CA ILE A 33 -19.73 2.84 14.37
C ILE A 33 -21.04 2.05 14.20
N ASN A 34 -21.18 0.94 14.92
CA ASN A 34 -22.35 0.07 14.81
C ASN A 34 -23.63 0.70 15.37
N ALA A 35 -23.52 1.61 16.34
CA ALA A 35 -24.64 2.43 16.81
C ALA A 35 -25.06 3.47 15.76
N LEU A 36 -24.10 4.18 15.15
CA LEU A 36 -24.39 5.26 14.21
C LEU A 36 -24.87 4.75 12.85
N PHE A 37 -24.41 3.57 12.41
CA PHE A 37 -24.65 3.08 11.06
C PHE A 37 -26.15 2.92 10.71
N PRO A 38 -27.01 2.27 11.51
CA PRO A 38 -28.44 2.16 11.20
C PRO A 38 -29.15 3.52 11.11
N ILE A 39 -28.78 4.45 12.00
CA ILE A 39 -29.32 5.82 12.02
C ILE A 39 -28.92 6.56 10.73
N MET A 40 -27.64 6.47 10.34
CA MET A 40 -27.15 7.05 9.09
C MET A 40 -27.86 6.47 7.88
N VAL A 41 -28.09 5.15 7.84
CA VAL A 41 -28.85 4.52 6.74
C VAL A 41 -30.27 5.05 6.68
N GLY A 42 -30.94 5.21 7.83
CA GLY A 42 -32.28 5.80 7.89
C GLY A 42 -32.34 7.22 7.34
N ILE A 43 -31.39 8.07 7.77
CA ILE A 43 -31.22 9.43 7.26
C ILE A 43 -30.97 9.40 5.75
N PHE A 44 -30.06 8.55 5.27
CA PHE A 44 -29.68 8.46 3.86
C PHE A 44 -30.83 8.01 2.96
N GLN A 45 -31.68 7.10 3.45
CA GLN A 45 -32.89 6.66 2.74
C GLN A 45 -33.89 7.81 2.52
N SER A 46 -33.92 8.82 3.41
CA SER A 46 -34.86 9.94 3.27
C SER A 46 -34.56 10.84 2.05
N PHE A 47 -33.34 10.79 1.53
CA PHE A 47 -32.91 11.60 0.40
C PHE A 47 -33.22 10.98 -0.99
N ASN A 48 -33.83 9.79 -1.07
CA ASN A 48 -34.24 9.13 -2.33
C ASN A 48 -33.15 9.07 -3.42
N TRP A 49 -31.91 8.73 -3.04
CA TRP A 49 -30.79 8.67 -4.00
C TRP A 49 -31.00 7.57 -5.03
N SER A 50 -30.70 7.86 -6.30
CA SER A 50 -30.72 6.85 -7.35
C SER A 50 -29.73 5.72 -7.05
N SER A 51 -30.14 4.47 -7.30
CA SER A 51 -29.30 3.27 -7.16
C SER A 51 -27.99 3.37 -7.96
N SER A 52 -27.98 4.14 -9.05
CA SER A 52 -26.79 4.38 -9.87
C SER A 52 -25.64 5.02 -9.09
N ILE A 53 -25.92 5.85 -8.09
CA ILE A 53 -24.87 6.52 -7.31
C ILE A 53 -24.09 5.50 -6.48
N PHE A 54 -24.80 4.53 -5.87
CA PHE A 54 -24.16 3.44 -5.14
C PHE A 54 -23.36 2.53 -6.06
N LEU A 55 -23.87 2.25 -7.28
CA LEU A 55 -23.13 1.49 -8.28
C LEU A 55 -21.85 2.21 -8.70
N VAL A 56 -21.91 3.52 -8.98
CA VAL A 56 -20.72 4.32 -9.32
C VAL A 56 -19.73 4.33 -8.15
N GLY A 57 -20.21 4.54 -6.91
CA GLY A 57 -19.37 4.47 -5.71
C GLY A 57 -18.69 3.10 -5.55
N PHE A 58 -19.43 2.01 -5.77
CA PHE A 58 -18.89 0.65 -5.76
C PHE A 58 -17.83 0.45 -6.85
N LEU A 59 -18.08 0.89 -8.08
CA LEU A 59 -17.12 0.78 -9.18
C LEU A 59 -15.84 1.59 -8.90
N ILE A 60 -15.96 2.79 -8.31
CA ILE A 60 -14.81 3.59 -7.89
C ILE A 60 -14.02 2.82 -6.82
N LEU A 61 -14.67 2.35 -5.76
CA LEU A 61 -14.00 1.59 -4.70
C LEU A 61 -13.35 0.30 -5.24
N ALA A 62 -14.03 -0.41 -6.14
CA ALA A 62 -13.46 -1.57 -6.82
C ALA A 62 -12.22 -1.19 -7.63
N LEU A 63 -12.25 -0.12 -8.42
CA LEU A 63 -11.07 0.32 -9.19
C LEU A 63 -9.87 0.68 -8.30
N PHE A 64 -10.11 1.27 -7.13
CA PHE A 64 -9.06 1.60 -6.17
C PHE A 64 -8.53 0.37 -5.42
N TYR A 65 -9.41 -0.53 -4.99
CA TYR A 65 -9.10 -1.59 -4.02
C TYR A 65 -9.17 -3.02 -4.56
N TRP A 66 -9.49 -3.24 -5.84
CA TRP A 66 -9.59 -4.58 -6.44
C TRP A 66 -8.32 -5.41 -6.22
N SER A 67 -7.15 -4.80 -6.37
CA SER A 67 -5.87 -5.47 -6.14
C SER A 67 -5.72 -5.96 -4.70
N ASN A 68 -6.26 -5.26 -3.70
CA ASN A 68 -6.16 -5.65 -2.29
C ASN A 68 -6.82 -7.00 -2.03
N PHE A 69 -7.93 -7.32 -2.70
CA PHE A 69 -8.58 -8.63 -2.59
C PHE A 69 -7.66 -9.77 -3.05
N LEU A 70 -6.74 -9.48 -3.99
CA LEU A 70 -5.80 -10.46 -4.54
C LEU A 70 -4.47 -10.50 -3.79
N THR A 71 -3.91 -9.34 -3.42
CA THR A 71 -2.55 -9.24 -2.89
C THR A 71 -2.48 -9.05 -1.38
N ARG A 72 -3.58 -8.60 -0.75
CA ARG A 72 -3.60 -8.19 0.66
C ARG A 72 -2.53 -7.14 0.98
N VAL A 73 -2.29 -6.23 0.03
CA VAL A 73 -1.38 -5.08 0.19
C VAL A 73 -2.19 -3.79 0.06
N PRO A 74 -2.73 -3.25 1.16
CA PRO A 74 -3.35 -1.93 1.15
C PRO A 74 -2.32 -0.84 0.83
N TYR A 75 -2.80 0.28 0.25
CA TYR A 75 -1.94 1.42 -0.02
C TYR A 75 -1.57 2.15 1.28
N TYR A 76 -0.28 2.16 1.60
CA TYR A 76 0.31 3.01 2.63
C TYR A 76 1.54 3.72 2.05
N PRO A 77 1.55 5.07 1.98
CA PRO A 77 2.71 5.78 1.49
C PRO A 77 3.87 5.68 2.48
N SER A 78 5.08 5.45 1.96
CA SER A 78 6.31 5.77 2.68
C SER A 78 6.56 7.29 2.65
N THR A 79 7.46 7.76 3.50
CA THR A 79 7.75 9.20 3.67
C THR A 79 9.05 9.58 2.99
N GLU A 80 9.23 10.87 2.71
CA GLU A 80 10.48 11.41 2.14
C GLU A 80 11.71 11.08 2.98
N VAL A 81 11.56 10.96 4.30
CA VAL A 81 12.64 10.52 5.20
C VAL A 81 13.12 9.11 4.85
N VAL A 82 12.20 8.18 4.56
CA VAL A 82 12.60 6.83 4.12
C VAL A 82 13.29 6.88 2.76
N TRP A 83 12.80 7.75 1.88
CA TRP A 83 13.34 7.87 0.53
C TRP A 83 14.74 8.46 0.52
N SER A 84 15.04 9.42 1.41
CA SER A 84 16.39 9.99 1.56
C SER A 84 17.39 8.95 2.06
N GLU A 85 17.03 8.19 3.10
CA GLU A 85 17.89 7.10 3.61
C GLU A 85 18.24 6.10 2.49
N ILE A 86 17.25 5.74 1.68
CA ILE A 86 17.47 4.84 0.54
C ILE A 86 18.33 5.49 -0.55
N ALA A 87 18.16 6.79 -0.80
CA ALA A 87 18.96 7.52 -1.78
C ALA A 87 20.45 7.57 -1.38
N ASP A 88 20.71 7.71 -0.07
CA ASP A 88 22.06 7.75 0.51
C ASP A 88 22.76 6.39 0.43
N LEU A 89 22.02 5.28 0.43
CA LEU A 89 22.55 3.93 0.21
C LEU A 89 22.99 3.66 -1.24
N LEU A 90 22.45 4.41 -2.21
CA LEU A 90 22.79 4.22 -3.61
C LEU A 90 24.18 4.78 -3.90
N PRO A 91 25.03 4.07 -4.68
CA PRO A 91 26.32 4.61 -5.11
C PRO A 91 26.15 5.93 -5.87
N SER A 92 27.10 6.84 -5.70
CA SER A 92 27.17 8.16 -6.37
C SER A 92 28.14 8.16 -7.55
N ASP A 93 28.98 7.14 -7.68
CA ASP A 93 30.04 7.01 -8.66
C ASP A 93 29.60 6.33 -9.98
N ARG A 94 28.39 5.75 -10.01
CA ARG A 94 27.86 5.06 -11.20
C ARG A 94 26.34 5.13 -11.31
N ALA A 95 25.84 4.92 -12.53
CA ALA A 95 24.43 4.71 -12.78
C ALA A 95 23.90 3.43 -12.09
N VAL A 96 22.66 3.48 -11.65
CA VAL A 96 21.99 2.41 -10.90
C VAL A 96 20.60 2.13 -11.44
N ASN A 97 20.21 0.85 -11.35
CA ASN A 97 18.86 0.41 -11.66
C ASN A 97 18.07 0.23 -10.36
N VAL A 98 17.01 1.00 -10.21
CA VAL A 98 16.15 1.02 -9.02
C VAL A 98 14.75 0.54 -9.41
N LEU A 99 14.24 -0.44 -8.65
CA LEU A 99 12.88 -0.95 -8.79
C LEU A 99 12.07 -0.70 -7.52
N GLU A 100 10.93 -0.02 -7.64
CA GLU A 100 9.93 0.09 -6.57
C GLU A 100 8.77 -0.88 -6.82
N ILE A 101 8.49 -1.76 -5.87
CA ILE A 101 7.39 -2.70 -5.92
C ILE A 101 6.21 -2.18 -5.08
N GLY A 102 5.06 -1.99 -5.73
CA GLY A 102 3.92 -1.31 -5.12
C GLY A 102 4.14 0.20 -5.12
N SER A 103 4.49 0.77 -6.29
CA SER A 103 4.93 2.16 -6.39
C SER A 103 3.87 3.19 -6.01
N GLY A 104 2.61 2.77 -5.89
CA GLY A 104 1.54 3.67 -5.50
C GLY A 104 1.44 4.86 -6.44
N PHE A 105 1.27 6.05 -5.89
CA PHE A 105 1.25 7.29 -6.67
C PHE A 105 2.63 7.72 -7.22
N GLY A 106 3.67 6.91 -7.06
CA GLY A 106 5.01 7.10 -7.63
C GLY A 106 5.92 8.05 -6.86
N GLY A 107 5.62 8.34 -5.59
CA GLY A 107 6.36 9.30 -4.77
C GLY A 107 7.86 9.01 -4.70
N PHE A 108 8.22 7.80 -4.28
CA PHE A 108 9.60 7.36 -4.18
C PHE A 108 10.32 7.36 -5.54
N CYS A 109 9.73 6.76 -6.58
CA CYS A 109 10.36 6.74 -7.90
C CYS A 109 10.72 8.15 -8.41
N LEU A 110 9.76 9.09 -8.31
CA LEU A 110 9.96 10.48 -8.74
C LEU A 110 11.01 11.19 -7.88
N PHE A 111 11.05 10.90 -6.58
CA PHE A 111 12.05 11.45 -5.66
C PHE A 111 13.46 10.95 -5.99
N ILE A 112 13.65 9.63 -6.14
CA ILE A 112 14.96 9.05 -6.47
C ILE A 112 15.45 9.57 -7.81
N LYS A 113 14.60 9.64 -8.83
CA LYS A 113 15.02 10.16 -10.14
C LYS A 113 15.41 11.64 -10.11
N LYS A 114 14.78 12.45 -9.26
CA LYS A 114 15.20 13.85 -9.04
C LYS A 114 16.57 13.94 -8.37
N GLN A 115 16.84 13.10 -7.38
CA GLN A 115 18.12 13.11 -6.67
C GLN A 115 19.26 12.47 -7.48
N LYS A 116 18.95 11.43 -8.25
CA LYS A 116 19.90 10.71 -9.10
C LYS A 116 19.39 10.69 -10.54
N PRO A 117 19.62 11.75 -11.33
CA PRO A 117 19.14 11.83 -12.72
C PRO A 117 19.62 10.67 -13.60
N ASP A 118 20.83 10.15 -13.34
CA ASP A 118 21.43 9.04 -14.08
C ASP A 118 20.88 7.66 -13.70
N ALA A 119 20.06 7.58 -12.64
CA ALA A 119 19.43 6.33 -12.25
C ALA A 119 18.31 5.94 -13.24
N THR A 120 18.24 4.65 -13.56
CA THR A 120 17.08 4.07 -14.22
C THR A 120 16.10 3.64 -13.14
N VAL A 121 14.95 4.31 -13.06
CA VAL A 121 13.98 4.11 -11.98
C VAL A 121 12.68 3.55 -12.55
N VAL A 122 12.29 2.37 -12.07
CA VAL A 122 11.08 1.66 -12.48
C VAL A 122 10.17 1.46 -11.27
N GLY A 123 8.93 1.91 -11.36
CA GLY A 123 7.87 1.63 -10.38
C GLY A 123 6.84 0.67 -10.93
N VAL A 124 6.46 -0.36 -10.16
CA VAL A 124 5.40 -1.29 -10.55
C VAL A 124 4.20 -1.21 -9.62
N GLU A 125 3.00 -1.15 -10.22
CA GLU A 125 1.74 -1.04 -9.51
C GLU A 125 0.67 -1.91 -10.19
N LEU A 126 -0.17 -2.58 -9.41
CA LEU A 126 -1.25 -3.41 -9.94
C LEU A 126 -2.53 -2.61 -10.18
N SER A 127 -2.83 -1.65 -9.31
CA SER A 127 -4.03 -0.82 -9.39
C SER A 127 -4.00 0.07 -10.64
N PRO A 128 -4.94 -0.10 -11.60
CA PRO A 128 -4.92 0.66 -12.86
C PRO A 128 -5.01 2.16 -12.65
N ILE A 129 -5.82 2.61 -11.69
CA ILE A 129 -6.03 4.05 -11.44
C ILE A 129 -4.82 4.69 -10.75
N ILE A 130 -4.22 3.98 -9.79
CA ILE A 130 -3.03 4.45 -9.08
C ILE A 130 -1.83 4.49 -10.02
N TRP A 131 -1.65 3.46 -10.86
CA TRP A 131 -0.65 3.44 -11.93
C TRP A 131 -0.86 4.56 -12.95
N LEU A 132 -2.10 4.82 -13.38
CA LEU A 132 -2.38 5.90 -14.32
C LEU A 132 -2.02 7.26 -13.70
N TYR A 133 -2.33 7.45 -12.42
CA TYR A 133 -1.99 8.67 -11.70
C TYR A 133 -0.47 8.88 -11.60
N SER A 134 0.32 7.84 -11.31
CA SER A 134 1.78 7.96 -11.27
C SER A 134 2.36 8.32 -12.65
N ARG A 135 1.81 7.77 -13.74
CA ARG A 135 2.18 8.18 -15.12
C ARG A 135 1.82 9.62 -15.45
N ILE A 136 0.65 10.10 -15.02
CA ILE A 136 0.26 11.51 -15.23
C ILE A 136 1.21 12.43 -14.45
N ARG A 137 1.54 12.10 -13.20
CA ARG A 137 2.50 12.85 -12.39
C ARG A 137 3.87 12.89 -13.03
N GLN A 138 4.35 11.75 -13.53
CA GLN A 138 5.60 11.66 -14.25
C GLN A 138 5.65 12.63 -15.44
N TRP A 139 4.61 12.59 -16.28
CA TRP A 139 4.50 13.44 -17.46
C TRP A 139 4.42 14.92 -17.09
N ALA A 140 3.58 15.27 -16.11
CA ALA A 140 3.41 16.65 -15.65
C ALA A 140 4.70 17.25 -15.07
N LEU A 141 5.47 16.44 -14.34
CA LEU A 141 6.75 16.83 -13.75
C LEU A 141 7.93 16.73 -14.72
N LYS A 142 7.74 16.17 -15.92
CA LYS A 142 8.80 15.92 -16.93
C LYS A 142 9.98 15.12 -16.38
N ILE A 143 9.68 14.10 -15.57
CA ILE A 143 10.71 13.24 -14.95
C ILE A 143 10.77 11.92 -15.71
N ASP A 144 11.98 11.48 -16.07
CA ASP A 144 12.19 10.24 -16.80
C ASP A 144 12.21 9.02 -15.85
N CYS A 145 11.03 8.59 -15.41
CA CYS A 145 10.80 7.33 -14.69
C CYS A 145 10.01 6.36 -15.55
N GLN A 146 9.99 5.07 -15.21
CA GLN A 146 9.09 4.13 -15.87
C GLN A 146 8.07 3.59 -14.88
N PHE A 147 6.78 3.80 -15.14
CA PHE A 147 5.72 3.17 -14.36
C PHE A 147 5.05 2.05 -15.15
N LEU A 148 5.12 0.82 -14.64
CA LEU A 148 4.55 -0.37 -15.27
C LEU A 148 3.34 -0.88 -14.48
N ARG A 149 2.27 -1.21 -15.20
CA ARG A 149 1.11 -1.88 -14.61
C ARG A 149 1.33 -3.39 -14.65
N GLN A 150 2.13 -3.91 -13.73
CA GLN A 150 2.58 -5.30 -13.78
C GLN A 150 2.78 -5.88 -12.38
N ASP A 151 2.61 -7.20 -12.31
CA ASP A 151 2.96 -8.01 -11.16
C ASP A 151 4.48 -8.27 -11.09
N TYR A 152 5.10 -7.89 -9.96
CA TYR A 152 6.53 -8.08 -9.74
C TYR A 152 6.98 -9.53 -9.86
N ARG A 153 6.08 -10.49 -9.60
CA ARG A 153 6.38 -11.93 -9.67
C ARG A 153 6.79 -12.38 -11.08
N ARG A 154 6.46 -11.57 -12.10
CA ARG A 154 6.81 -11.81 -13.51
C ARG A 154 8.02 -11.00 -13.97
N MET A 155 8.60 -10.18 -13.10
CA MET A 155 9.76 -9.35 -13.43
C MET A 155 11.06 -10.10 -13.20
N ASN A 156 12.08 -9.70 -13.95
CA ASN A 156 13.45 -10.16 -13.74
C ASN A 156 14.20 -9.16 -12.86
N PHE A 157 14.75 -9.64 -11.74
CA PHE A 157 15.49 -8.81 -10.78
C PHE A 157 17.00 -8.75 -11.05
N SER A 158 17.52 -9.47 -12.04
CA SER A 158 18.97 -9.62 -12.26
C SER A 158 19.71 -8.34 -12.58
N GLN A 159 19.03 -7.35 -13.15
CA GLN A 159 19.62 -6.07 -13.52
C GLN A 159 19.55 -5.02 -12.41
N GLN A 160 18.75 -5.26 -11.35
CA GLN A 160 18.46 -4.26 -10.33
C GLN A 160 19.62 -4.14 -9.33
N ASP A 161 20.04 -2.91 -9.05
CA ASP A 161 20.98 -2.59 -7.97
C ASP A 161 20.24 -2.43 -6.63
N LEU A 162 19.00 -1.94 -6.68
CA LEU A 162 18.15 -1.73 -5.53
C LEU A 162 16.71 -2.14 -5.86
N ILE A 163 16.09 -2.92 -4.98
CA ILE A 163 14.65 -3.16 -4.97
C ILE A 163 14.09 -2.60 -3.67
N PHE A 164 13.15 -1.67 -3.77
CA PHE A 164 12.42 -1.13 -2.63
C PHE A 164 10.99 -1.67 -2.59
N ALA A 165 10.56 -2.12 -1.41
CA ALA A 165 9.22 -2.67 -1.20
C ALA A 165 8.63 -2.27 0.15
N PHE A 166 7.47 -1.62 0.13
CA PHE A 166 6.62 -1.41 1.30
C PHE A 166 5.28 -2.11 1.09
N LEU A 167 5.27 -3.43 1.28
CA LEU A 167 4.14 -4.30 0.94
C LEU A 167 3.39 -4.77 2.20
N SER A 168 3.30 -6.09 2.41
CA SER A 168 2.70 -6.70 3.59
C SER A 168 3.44 -8.00 3.93
N PRO A 169 3.32 -8.50 5.18
CA PRO A 169 3.97 -9.74 5.61
C PRO A 169 3.59 -10.96 4.75
N ALA A 170 2.43 -10.93 4.07
CA ALA A 170 2.00 -12.00 3.18
C ALA A 170 2.78 -12.03 1.84
N ALA A 171 3.21 -10.87 1.34
CA ALA A 171 3.90 -10.75 0.06
C ALA A 171 5.44 -10.81 0.19
N MET A 172 5.96 -10.41 1.35
CA MET A 172 7.40 -10.30 1.59
C MET A 172 8.18 -11.63 1.42
N PRO A 173 7.70 -12.80 1.88
CA PRO A 173 8.42 -14.07 1.70
C PRO A 173 8.65 -14.44 0.23
N SER A 174 7.63 -14.30 -0.63
CA SER A 174 7.77 -14.61 -2.06
C SER A 174 8.71 -13.62 -2.76
N LEU A 175 8.63 -12.34 -2.39
CA LEU A 175 9.54 -11.32 -2.90
C LEU A 175 10.98 -11.63 -2.50
N TYR A 176 11.22 -11.96 -1.23
CA TYR A 176 12.55 -12.31 -0.72
C TYR A 176 13.17 -13.49 -1.46
N LEU A 177 12.42 -14.58 -1.65
CA LEU A 177 12.91 -15.76 -2.35
C LEU A 177 13.27 -15.46 -3.80
N GLN A 178 12.45 -14.64 -4.48
CA GLN A 178 12.74 -14.21 -5.85
C GLN A 178 13.98 -13.30 -5.89
N ALA A 179 14.11 -12.35 -4.97
CA ALA A 179 15.26 -11.47 -4.82
C ALA A 179 16.55 -12.27 -4.58
N LYS A 180 16.56 -13.17 -3.59
CA LYS A 180 17.69 -14.04 -3.26
C LYS A 180 18.14 -14.90 -4.44
N LYS A 181 17.21 -15.32 -5.30
CA LYS A 181 17.50 -16.16 -6.47
C LYS A 181 18.03 -15.36 -7.67
N GLN A 182 17.53 -14.14 -7.87
CA GLN A 182 17.71 -13.43 -9.14
C GLN A 182 18.62 -12.20 -9.04
N MET A 183 18.71 -11.54 -7.89
CA MET A 183 19.49 -10.31 -7.76
C MET A 183 20.99 -10.58 -7.90
N LYS A 184 21.69 -9.61 -8.49
CA LYS A 184 23.15 -9.64 -8.60
C LYS A 184 23.81 -9.45 -7.23
N LYS A 185 25.01 -10.01 -7.08
CA LYS A 185 25.84 -9.79 -5.90
C LYS A 185 26.03 -8.30 -5.60
N GLY A 186 25.91 -7.93 -4.33
CA GLY A 186 26.02 -6.56 -3.85
C GLY A 186 24.74 -5.72 -3.97
N ALA A 187 23.73 -6.18 -4.71
CA ALA A 187 22.45 -5.50 -4.82
C ALA A 187 21.67 -5.56 -3.50
N ILE A 188 20.81 -4.55 -3.28
CA ILE A 188 20.11 -4.32 -2.03
C ILE A 188 18.61 -4.53 -2.21
N LEU A 189 18.01 -5.39 -1.40
CA LEU A 189 16.57 -5.40 -1.16
C LEU A 189 16.29 -4.57 0.09
N ALA A 190 15.49 -3.52 -0.04
CA ALA A 190 15.08 -2.64 1.05
C ALA A 190 13.59 -2.81 1.34
N SER A 191 13.23 -3.11 2.58
CA SER A 191 11.83 -3.20 3.01
C SER A 191 11.51 -2.27 4.16
N TYR A 192 10.42 -1.52 4.04
CA TYR A 192 9.97 -0.63 5.10
C TYR A 192 8.94 -1.32 6.01
N CYS A 193 9.14 -1.20 7.32
CA CYS A 193 8.32 -1.71 8.44
C CYS A 193 8.18 -3.23 8.57
N PHE A 194 8.48 -4.02 7.54
CA PHE A 194 8.22 -5.45 7.56
C PHE A 194 9.50 -6.27 7.52
N GLU A 195 9.72 -7.03 8.59
CA GLU A 195 10.67 -8.13 8.58
C GLU A 195 10.16 -9.26 7.69
N ILE A 196 11.11 -10.01 7.10
CA ILE A 196 10.80 -11.18 6.29
C ILE A 196 10.76 -12.36 7.26
N PRO A 197 9.62 -13.07 7.40
CA PRO A 197 9.51 -14.21 8.30
C PRO A 197 10.07 -15.48 7.63
N CYS A 198 11.34 -15.48 7.24
CA CYS A 198 12.03 -16.66 6.70
C CYS A 198 13.21 -17.06 7.61
N PRO A 199 13.50 -18.36 7.79
CA PRO A 199 14.54 -18.83 8.71
C PRO A 199 15.98 -18.36 8.43
N ASP A 200 16.25 -17.70 7.29
CA ASP A 200 17.57 -17.19 6.90
C ASP A 200 17.52 -15.74 6.38
N SER A 201 16.48 -14.99 6.74
CA SER A 201 16.26 -13.62 6.24
C SER A 201 16.52 -12.56 7.28
N GLU A 202 17.54 -12.72 8.13
CA GLU A 202 18.00 -11.62 8.96
C GLU A 202 18.54 -10.49 8.07
N PRO A 203 18.03 -9.26 8.21
CA PRO A 203 18.58 -8.13 7.48
C PRO A 203 20.00 -7.84 7.98
N ILE A 204 20.86 -7.49 7.05
CA ILE A 204 22.26 -7.13 7.34
C ILE A 204 22.31 -5.80 8.09
N GLU A 205 21.33 -4.93 7.84
CA GLU A 205 21.23 -3.63 8.46
C GLU A 205 19.77 -3.25 8.70
N LYS A 206 19.52 -2.60 9.84
CA LYS A 206 18.21 -2.09 10.25
C LYS A 206 18.37 -0.62 10.60
N ILE A 207 17.72 0.26 9.85
CA ILE A 207 17.75 1.71 10.09
C ILE A 207 16.42 2.10 10.74
N GLU A 208 16.46 2.60 11.97
CA GLU A 208 15.27 3.11 12.64
C GLU A 208 14.93 4.51 12.10
N ILE A 209 13.72 4.66 11.56
CA ILE A 209 13.28 5.93 10.97
C ILE A 209 12.53 6.75 12.00
N SER A 210 11.40 6.24 12.51
CA SER A 210 10.59 6.92 13.53
C SER A 210 9.46 6.03 14.07
N TYR A 211 9.09 6.19 15.34
CA TYR A 211 7.95 5.51 15.99
C TYR A 211 7.92 3.99 15.79
N GLY A 212 9.07 3.33 15.93
CA GLY A 212 9.19 1.87 15.76
C GLY A 212 9.09 1.38 14.31
N LYS A 213 9.14 2.28 13.32
CA LYS A 213 9.23 1.93 11.90
C LYS A 213 10.68 1.82 11.48
N THR A 214 11.04 0.66 10.96
CA THR A 214 12.41 0.31 10.58
C THR A 214 12.50 0.07 9.08
N LEU A 215 13.60 0.50 8.47
CA LEU A 215 14.02 0.11 7.14
C LEU A 215 14.96 -1.10 7.26
N HIS A 216 14.56 -2.23 6.71
CA HIS A 216 15.32 -3.48 6.73
C HIS A 216 16.05 -3.66 5.40
N LEU A 217 17.34 -3.97 5.47
CA LEU A 217 18.20 -4.08 4.29
C LEU A 217 18.80 -5.49 4.19
N TRP A 218 18.66 -6.11 3.02
CA TRP A 218 19.33 -7.36 2.67
C TRP A 218 20.25 -7.10 1.48
N ARG A 219 21.52 -7.47 1.60
CA ARG A 219 22.49 -7.41 0.51
C ARG A 219 22.73 -8.81 -0.04
N GLN A 220 22.65 -8.95 -1.34
CA GLN A 220 22.95 -10.22 -1.98
C GLN A 220 24.46 -10.53 -1.85
N ALA A 221 24.79 -11.70 -1.30
CA ALA A 221 26.16 -12.18 -1.08
C ALA A 221 26.83 -12.69 -2.37
#